data_AF-A0A9D1Z5F9-F1
#
_entry.id   AF-A0A9D1Z5F9-F1
#
_cell.length_a   1.000
_cell.length_b   1.000
_cell.length_c   1.000
_cell.angle_alpha   90.00
_cell.angle_beta   90.00
_cell.angle_gamma   90.00
#
_symmetry.space_group_name_H-M   'P 1'
#
loop_
_entity.id
_entity.type
_entity.pdbx_description
1 polymer ?
#
loop_
_entity_poly.entity_id
_entity_poly.type
_entity_poly.pdbx_seq_one_letter_code
_entity_poly.pdbx_strand_id
1 'polypeptide(L)'
;MTSFDDLKAKALDLAQAGAAKAKELTDIAKLNIATSAEEDTIRKAYIDLGKLYYAERGMAPEGAYVALCEKITAAKQRIEENKAKIAEMKRAGSIDDDDVAAYTCDCGCGCGCTDETVEAPAEEPVVVEPLADDKADNNT
;
A
#
# COMPACT_ATOMS: atom_id res chain seq x y z
N MET A 1 -20.93 33.34 49.52
CA MET A 1 -21.53 32.00 49.51
C MET A 1 -21.67 31.59 48.05
N THR A 2 -20.85 30.67 47.57
CA THR A 2 -21.09 30.03 46.26
C THR A 2 -22.35 29.18 46.40
N SER A 3 -23.37 29.50 45.63
CA SER A 3 -24.69 28.87 45.74
C SER A 3 -24.74 27.57 44.97
N PHE A 4 -25.66 26.68 45.35
CA PHE A 4 -25.90 25.41 44.66
C PHE A 4 -26.22 25.60 43.15
N ASP A 5 -26.87 26.70 42.80
CA ASP A 5 -27.20 27.05 41.41
C ASP A 5 -25.97 27.36 40.54
N ASP A 6 -24.94 28.03 41.11
CA ASP A 6 -23.68 28.29 40.40
C ASP A 6 -22.92 27.00 40.11
N LEU A 7 -22.96 26.04 41.05
CA LEU A 7 -22.36 24.72 40.87
C LEU A 7 -23.10 23.93 39.77
N LYS A 8 -24.44 23.99 39.76
CA LYS A 8 -25.27 23.33 38.75
C LYS A 8 -25.03 23.90 37.35
N ALA A 9 -24.94 25.22 37.21
CA ALA A 9 -24.64 25.86 35.94
C ALA A 9 -23.27 25.42 35.40
N LYS A 10 -22.22 25.45 36.23
CA LYS A 10 -20.88 24.98 35.85
C LYS A 10 -20.86 23.50 35.48
N ALA A 11 -21.60 22.65 36.20
CA ALA A 11 -21.69 21.23 35.88
C ALA A 11 -22.38 21.00 34.52
N LEU A 12 -23.42 21.77 34.20
CA LEU A 12 -24.09 21.71 32.90
C LEU A 12 -23.18 22.20 31.77
N ASP A 13 -22.47 23.31 31.96
CA ASP A 13 -21.51 23.82 30.98
C ASP A 13 -20.39 22.80 30.70
N LEU A 14 -19.86 22.16 31.76
CA LEU A 14 -18.84 21.12 31.65
C LEU A 14 -19.38 19.89 30.91
N ALA A 15 -20.61 19.48 31.19
CA ALA A 15 -21.25 18.36 30.51
C ALA A 15 -21.49 18.66 29.02
N GLN A 16 -21.93 19.86 28.68
CA GLN A 16 -22.13 20.30 27.30
C GLN A 16 -20.80 20.40 26.55
N ALA A 17 -19.76 20.97 27.17
CA ALA A 17 -18.42 21.03 26.61
C ALA A 17 -17.83 19.62 26.39
N GLY A 18 -18.04 18.71 27.35
CA GLY A 18 -17.65 17.31 27.24
C GLY A 18 -18.36 16.60 26.09
N ALA A 19 -19.67 16.82 25.92
CA ALA A 19 -20.44 16.25 24.83
C ALA A 19 -19.99 16.78 23.45
N ALA A 20 -19.70 18.08 23.33
CA ALA A 20 -19.17 18.67 22.12
C ALA A 20 -17.81 18.07 21.74
N LYS A 21 -16.90 17.92 22.72
CA LYS A 21 -15.58 17.29 22.51
C LYS A 21 -15.69 15.82 22.12
N ALA A 22 -16.61 15.07 22.72
CA ALA A 22 -16.86 13.68 22.34
C ALA A 22 -17.35 13.55 20.89
N LYS A 23 -18.18 14.50 20.42
CA LYS A 23 -18.62 14.56 19.02
C LYS A 23 -17.46 14.83 18.07
N GLU A 24 -16.63 15.83 18.36
CA GLU A 24 -15.42 16.13 17.56
C GLU A 24 -14.50 14.91 17.44
N LEU A 25 -14.24 14.21 18.55
CA LEU A 25 -13.39 13.00 18.54
C LEU A 25 -14.01 11.86 17.74
N THR A 26 -15.34 11.72 17.79
CA THR A 26 -16.05 10.72 16.98
C THR A 26 -15.95 11.05 15.49
N ASP A 27 -16.07 12.32 15.12
CA ASP A 27 -15.93 12.76 13.73
C ASP A 27 -14.49 12.57 13.23
N ILE A 28 -13.48 12.87 14.05
CA ILE A 28 -12.07 12.57 13.75
C ILE A 28 -11.88 11.06 13.54
N ALA A 29 -12.40 10.22 14.43
CA ALA A 29 -12.28 8.77 14.30
C ALA A 29 -12.90 8.25 12.99
N LYS A 30 -14.09 8.75 12.63
CA LYS A 30 -14.73 8.42 11.34
C LYS A 30 -13.89 8.86 10.15
N LEU A 31 -13.35 10.08 10.18
CA LEU A 31 -12.49 10.59 9.12
C LEU A 31 -11.20 9.77 8.97
N ASN A 32 -10.58 9.34 10.07
CA ASN A 32 -9.41 8.47 10.03
C ASN A 32 -9.73 7.09 9.45
N ILE A 33 -10.87 6.49 9.83
CA ILE A 33 -11.31 5.21 9.24
C ILE A 33 -11.54 5.36 7.74
N ALA A 34 -12.23 6.44 7.32
CA ALA A 34 -12.43 6.72 5.90
C ALA A 34 -11.09 6.93 5.17
N THR A 35 -10.15 7.68 5.76
CA THR A 35 -8.81 7.91 5.19
C THR A 35 -8.08 6.60 4.99
N SER A 36 -8.05 5.71 5.99
CA SER A 36 -7.43 4.39 5.88
C SER A 36 -8.07 3.54 4.77
N ALA A 37 -9.38 3.61 4.59
CA ALA A 37 -10.06 2.89 3.51
C ALA A 37 -9.70 3.43 2.11
N GLU A 38 -9.52 4.74 1.98
CA GLU A 38 -9.05 5.36 0.73
C GLU A 38 -7.58 5.01 0.46
N GLU A 39 -6.72 4.99 1.49
CA GLU A 39 -5.32 4.55 1.37
C GLU A 39 -5.23 3.09 0.86
N ASP A 40 -6.07 2.19 1.39
CA ASP A 40 -6.16 0.81 0.91
C ASP A 40 -6.67 0.72 -0.54
N THR A 41 -7.61 1.59 -0.91
CA THR A 41 -8.13 1.68 -2.27
C THR A 41 -7.02 2.12 -3.23
N ILE A 42 -6.24 3.14 -2.87
CA ILE A 42 -5.08 3.60 -3.64
C ILE A 42 -4.04 2.49 -3.79
N ARG A 43 -3.71 1.79 -2.69
CA ARG A 43 -2.76 0.67 -2.70
C ARG A 43 -3.19 -0.41 -3.70
N LYS A 44 -4.46 -0.83 -3.65
CA LYS A 44 -5.01 -1.83 -4.58
C LYS A 44 -4.96 -1.34 -6.03
N ALA A 45 -5.37 -0.09 -6.28
CA ALA A 45 -5.32 0.50 -7.61
C ALA A 45 -3.90 0.52 -8.19
N TYR A 46 -2.87 0.81 -7.39
CA TYR A 46 -1.48 0.75 -7.84
C TYR A 46 -1.02 -0.68 -8.19
N ILE A 47 -1.42 -1.67 -7.39
CA ILE A 47 -1.13 -3.08 -7.68
C ILE A 47 -1.80 -3.49 -9.00
N ASP A 48 -3.10 -3.19 -9.16
CA ASP A 48 -3.86 -3.53 -10.36
C ASP A 48 -3.30 -2.83 -11.60
N LEU A 49 -2.89 -1.56 -11.47
CA LEU A 49 -2.25 -0.81 -12.55
C LEU A 49 -0.94 -1.48 -13.00
N GLY A 50 -0.07 -1.84 -12.05
CA GLY A 50 1.19 -2.52 -12.36
C GLY A 50 0.96 -3.88 -13.03
N LYS A 51 -0.04 -4.63 -12.56
CA LYS A 51 -0.44 -5.92 -13.15
C LYS A 51 -0.95 -5.77 -14.58
N LEU A 52 -1.85 -4.82 -14.83
CA LEU A 52 -2.37 -4.52 -16.16
C LEU A 52 -1.24 -4.05 -17.09
N TYR A 53 -0.38 -3.15 -16.63
CA TYR A 53 0.76 -2.68 -17.41
C TYR A 53 1.70 -3.82 -17.80
N TYR A 54 2.07 -4.68 -16.85
CA TYR A 54 2.92 -5.83 -17.15
C TYR A 54 2.23 -6.83 -18.09
N ALA A 55 0.92 -7.02 -17.99
CA ALA A 55 0.17 -7.91 -18.88
C ALA A 55 0.15 -7.40 -20.33
N GLU A 56 -0.01 -6.09 -20.54
CA GLU A 56 -0.11 -5.49 -21.87
C GLU A 56 1.24 -5.15 -22.49
N ARG A 57 2.20 -4.69 -21.67
CA ARG A 57 3.47 -4.10 -22.09
C ARG A 57 4.70 -4.76 -21.48
N GLY A 58 4.55 -5.75 -20.60
CA GLY A 58 5.68 -6.35 -19.89
C GLY A 58 6.69 -7.07 -20.78
N MET A 59 6.31 -7.47 -22.01
CA MET A 59 7.23 -8.07 -22.99
C MET A 59 7.97 -7.04 -23.86
N ALA A 60 7.50 -5.79 -23.90
CA ALA A 60 8.16 -4.68 -24.60
C ALA A 60 7.95 -3.37 -23.81
N PRO A 61 8.51 -3.28 -22.58
CA PRO A 61 8.44 -2.06 -21.78
C PRO A 61 9.36 -0.99 -22.36
N GLU A 62 9.01 0.28 -22.16
CA GLU A 62 9.81 1.42 -22.62
C GLU A 62 10.34 2.25 -21.43
N GLY A 63 11.47 2.92 -21.63
CA GLY A 63 12.02 3.88 -20.67
C GLY A 63 12.24 3.31 -19.27
N ALA A 64 11.75 4.01 -18.25
CA ALA A 64 11.97 3.69 -16.84
C ALA A 64 11.34 2.34 -16.41
N TYR A 65 10.40 1.80 -17.18
CA TYR A 65 9.69 0.57 -16.82
C TYR A 65 10.45 -0.71 -17.18
N VAL A 66 11.48 -0.63 -18.03
CA VAL A 66 12.25 -1.81 -18.49
C VAL A 66 12.80 -2.60 -17.31
N ALA A 67 13.55 -1.94 -16.43
CA ALA A 67 14.17 -2.59 -15.29
C ALA A 67 13.15 -3.19 -14.31
N LEU A 68 11.98 -2.56 -14.15
CA LEU A 68 10.91 -3.09 -13.30
C LEU A 68 10.26 -4.33 -13.90
N CYS A 69 9.96 -4.31 -15.20
CA CYS A 69 9.40 -5.47 -15.90
C CYS A 69 10.39 -6.64 -15.97
N GLU A 70 11.69 -6.39 -16.18
CA GLU A 70 12.72 -7.42 -16.12
C GLU A 70 12.79 -8.08 -14.73
N LYS A 71 12.76 -7.27 -13.66
CA LYS A 71 12.71 -7.79 -12.28
C LYS A 71 11.48 -8.66 -12.04
N ILE A 72 10.29 -8.23 -12.49
CA ILE A 72 9.04 -9.01 -12.38
C ILE A 72 9.17 -10.32 -13.16
N THR A 73 9.73 -10.29 -14.37
CA THR A 73 9.93 -11.48 -15.21
C THR A 73 10.87 -12.48 -14.51
N ALA A 74 12.00 -12.01 -14.02
CA ALA A 74 12.98 -12.84 -13.32
C ALA A 74 12.41 -13.43 -12.03
N ALA A 75 11.62 -12.66 -11.28
CA ALA A 75 10.93 -13.13 -10.10
C ALA A 75 9.93 -14.24 -10.43
N LYS A 76 9.11 -14.06 -11.48
CA LYS A 76 8.17 -15.10 -11.96
C LYS A 76 8.88 -16.39 -12.35
N GLN A 77 10.01 -16.31 -13.04
CA GLN A 77 10.81 -17.49 -13.38
C GLN A 77 11.33 -18.20 -12.11
N ARG A 78 11.89 -17.45 -11.15
CA ARG A 78 12.35 -18.00 -9.87
C ARG A 78 11.23 -18.65 -9.06
N ILE A 79 10.03 -18.09 -9.09
CA ILE A 79 8.85 -18.69 -8.44
C ILE A 79 8.56 -20.05 -9.05
N GLU A 80 8.55 -20.17 -10.37
CA GLU A 80 8.30 -21.46 -11.05
C GLU A 80 9.42 -22.47 -10.78
N GLU A 81 10.69 -22.04 -10.76
CA GLU A 81 11.81 -22.89 -10.34
C GLU A 81 11.66 -23.39 -8.90
N ASN A 82 11.26 -22.51 -7.98
CA ASN A 82 11.07 -22.87 -6.58
C ASN A 82 9.89 -23.83 -6.40
N LYS A 83 8.76 -23.59 -7.10
CA LYS A 83 7.62 -24.51 -7.12
C LYS A 83 8.02 -25.88 -7.69
N ALA A 84 8.83 -25.91 -8.75
CA ALA A 84 9.34 -27.16 -9.32
C ALA A 84 10.20 -27.94 -8.32
N LYS A 85 11.09 -27.26 -7.58
CA LYS A 85 11.88 -27.87 -6.49
C LYS A 85 11.01 -28.41 -5.36
N ILE A 86 9.98 -27.66 -4.95
CA ILE A 86 9.01 -28.14 -3.95
C ILE A 86 8.31 -29.41 -4.46
N ALA A 87 7.86 -29.42 -5.71
CA ALA A 87 7.22 -30.59 -6.31
C ALA A 87 8.17 -31.79 -6.47
N GLU A 88 9.47 -31.56 -6.66
CA GLU A 88 10.50 -32.60 -6.65
C GLU A 88 10.68 -33.19 -5.25
N MET A 89 10.80 -32.35 -4.22
CA MET A 89 10.91 -32.80 -2.83
C MET A 89 9.68 -33.62 -2.38
N LYS A 90 8.48 -33.24 -2.84
CA LYS A 90 7.26 -34.04 -2.66
C LYS A 90 7.35 -35.40 -3.34
N ARG A 91 7.79 -35.44 -4.60
CA ARG A 91 7.97 -36.71 -5.34
C ARG A 91 9.04 -37.62 -4.75
N ALA A 92 10.08 -37.04 -4.15
CA ALA A 92 11.09 -37.76 -3.42
C ALA A 92 10.61 -38.29 -2.05
N GLY A 93 9.38 -37.96 -1.64
CA GLY A 93 8.80 -38.35 -0.35
C GLY A 93 9.47 -37.67 0.84
N SER A 94 10.16 -36.55 0.62
CA SER A 94 10.86 -35.80 1.68
C SER A 94 9.96 -34.85 2.44
N ILE A 95 8.83 -34.47 1.85
CA ILE A 95 7.77 -33.62 2.41
C ILE A 95 6.43 -34.03 1.79
N ASP A 96 5.32 -33.81 2.50
CA ASP A 96 3.96 -34.00 1.97
C ASP A 96 3.19 -32.68 1.81
N ASP A 97 1.89 -32.75 1.53
CA ASP A 97 1.05 -31.57 1.33
C ASP A 97 0.77 -30.81 2.64
N ASP A 98 0.68 -31.51 3.77
CA ASP A 98 0.48 -30.92 5.10
C ASP A 98 1.76 -30.16 5.53
N ASP A 99 2.94 -30.70 5.21
CA ASP A 99 4.22 -30.03 5.44
C ASP A 99 4.30 -28.69 4.70
N VAL A 100 3.83 -28.61 3.47
CA VAL A 100 3.85 -27.35 2.70
C VAL A 100 2.81 -26.36 3.20
N ALA A 101 1.60 -26.85 3.53
CA ALA A 101 0.52 -26.02 4.05
C ALA A 101 0.91 -25.29 5.36
N ALA A 102 1.73 -25.93 6.20
CA ALA A 102 2.24 -25.34 7.44
C ALA A 102 3.09 -24.07 7.23
N TYR A 103 3.65 -23.86 6.03
CA TYR A 103 4.50 -22.70 5.70
C TYR A 103 3.87 -21.74 4.68
N THR A 104 2.61 -21.93 4.32
CA THR A 104 1.86 -21.01 3.45
C THR A 104 0.77 -20.30 4.24
N CYS A 105 0.74 -18.96 4.21
CA CYS A 105 -0.23 -18.19 5.00
C CYS A 105 -1.58 -18.06 4.27
N ASP A 106 -2.57 -18.85 4.69
CA ASP A 106 -3.97 -18.84 4.19
C ASP A 106 -4.88 -17.89 5.01
N CYS A 107 -4.38 -16.76 5.50
CA CYS A 107 -5.11 -15.95 6.48
C CYS A 107 -6.20 -15.04 5.88
N GLY A 108 -6.30 -14.86 4.56
CA GLY A 108 -7.34 -14.01 3.94
C GLY A 108 -7.38 -12.53 4.39
N CYS A 109 -6.43 -12.07 5.22
CA CYS A 109 -6.49 -10.75 5.87
C CYS A 109 -5.80 -9.63 5.09
N GLY A 110 -5.43 -9.85 3.82
CA GLY A 110 -4.77 -8.83 3.00
C GLY A 110 -3.37 -8.42 3.48
N CYS A 111 -2.76 -9.14 4.43
CA CYS A 111 -1.40 -8.87 4.95
C CYS A 111 -0.26 -9.15 3.95
N GLY A 112 -0.55 -9.52 2.70
CA GLY A 112 0.49 -9.86 1.71
C GLY A 112 1.30 -11.11 2.07
N CYS A 113 0.70 -12.03 2.83
CA CYS A 113 1.39 -13.23 3.31
C CYS A 113 1.31 -14.43 2.34
N THR A 114 0.46 -14.34 1.30
CA THR A 114 0.51 -15.18 0.11
C THR A 114 0.29 -14.31 -1.12
N ASP A 115 1.25 -14.39 -2.04
CA ASP A 115 1.34 -13.72 -3.34
C ASP A 115 1.59 -12.19 -3.35
N GLU A 116 2.81 -11.87 -3.80
CA GLU A 116 3.33 -10.57 -4.26
C GLU A 116 3.55 -9.48 -3.21
N THR A 117 4.60 -9.66 -2.39
CA THR A 117 5.31 -8.54 -1.79
C THR A 117 6.09 -7.77 -2.86
N VAL A 118 5.65 -6.55 -3.15
CA VAL A 118 6.58 -5.51 -3.61
C VAL A 118 6.60 -4.44 -2.53
N GLU A 119 7.61 -4.53 -1.68
CA GLU A 119 8.02 -3.42 -0.85
C GLU A 119 8.50 -2.32 -1.81
N ALA A 120 7.70 -1.25 -1.94
CA ALA A 120 8.08 -0.09 -2.73
C ALA A 120 9.29 0.58 -2.05
N PRO A 121 10.46 0.69 -2.70
CA PRO A 121 11.49 1.56 -2.19
C PRO A 121 10.98 3.00 -2.29
N ALA A 122 11.06 3.74 -1.19
CA ALA A 122 10.81 5.18 -1.17
C ALA A 122 11.82 5.86 -2.10
N GLU A 123 11.37 6.36 -3.25
CA GLU A 123 12.18 7.22 -4.11
C GLU A 123 12.04 8.69 -3.67
N GLU A 124 13.18 9.30 -3.37
CA GLU A 124 13.33 10.73 -3.10
C GLU A 124 12.90 11.56 -4.34
N PRO A 125 12.35 12.77 -4.16
CA PRO A 125 11.84 13.55 -5.28
C PRO A 125 12.97 13.98 -6.22
N VAL A 126 12.92 13.50 -7.47
CA VAL A 126 13.77 13.97 -8.55
C VAL A 126 13.42 15.42 -8.84
N VAL A 127 14.30 16.34 -8.44
CA VAL A 127 14.29 17.74 -8.87
C VAL A 127 14.49 17.78 -10.38
N VAL A 128 13.44 18.14 -11.11
CA VAL A 128 13.55 18.52 -12.52
C VAL A 128 14.21 19.90 -12.60
N GLU A 129 15.50 19.92 -12.93
CA GLU A 129 16.14 21.16 -13.41
C GLU A 129 15.50 21.54 -14.75
N PRO A 130 15.01 22.79 -14.93
CA PRO A 130 14.51 23.22 -16.22
C PRO A 130 15.68 23.29 -17.21
N LEU A 131 15.57 22.49 -18.28
CA LEU A 131 16.40 22.56 -19.47
C LEU A 131 16.46 24.01 -19.95
N ALA A 132 17.67 24.56 -20.03
CA ALA A 132 17.92 25.84 -20.66
C ALA A 132 17.49 25.77 -22.13
N ASP A 133 16.49 26.58 -22.50
CA ASP A 133 16.16 26.86 -23.89
C ASP A 133 17.27 27.70 -24.52
N ASP A 134 18.25 27.00 -25.09
CA ASP A 134 19.17 27.54 -26.06
C ASP A 134 18.44 27.60 -27.42
N LYS A 135 17.86 28.76 -27.74
CA LYS A 135 17.76 29.31 -29.10
C LYS A 135 17.03 30.66 -29.11
N ALA A 136 17.73 31.71 -29.53
CA ALA A 136 17.59 32.28 -30.88
C ALA A 136 17.99 33.75 -30.86
N ASP A 137 19.26 34.02 -31.19
CA ASP A 137 19.63 35.27 -31.82
C ASP A 137 18.94 35.33 -33.19
N ASN A 138 17.81 36.02 -33.28
CA ASN A 138 17.41 36.66 -34.51
C ASN A 138 16.50 37.87 -34.25
N ASN A 139 16.96 39.01 -34.77
CA ASN A 139 16.23 40.23 -35.11
C ASN A 139 16.27 41.39 -34.11
N THR A 140 17.25 42.30 -34.27
CA THR A 140 17.06 43.70 -34.72
C THR A 140 18.41 44.35 -35.00
#